data_AF-A0A5C6AYH4-F1
#
_entry.id   AF-A0A5C6AYH4-F1
#
_cell.length_a   1.000
_cell.length_b   1.000
_cell.length_c   1.000
_cell.angle_alpha   90.00
_cell.angle_beta   90.00
_cell.angle_gamma   90.00
#
_symmetry.space_group_name_H-M   'P 1'
#
loop_
_entity.id
_entity.type
_entity.pdbx_description
1 polymer ?
#
loop_
_entity_poly.entity_id
_entity_poly.type
_entity_poly.pdbx_seq_one_letter_code
_entity_poly.pdbx_strand_id
1 'polypeptide(L)'
;MPEPLLYAKAMGVAAITSSVFVFVIIALRKSVSTAGLNAVCVFGLRLGLVTGYAWLGISRSWPPTSGLDRLLMIVVPMTLCVELIAGARLLPTAVSWLLRFGVAITVPPILLQNSVYLSSTDDWTSWQAITVLVIALAMVWGTLSYITHRSGGISIAFAICLAIQCAGATVMMAGYINGGAAAIPLAATLFGVSVAPCLSPRYMRRDHEVRLPNGFLASAIIGIGVVGLFGLLFVGRFFGEISTMPALTILIAPLLCCVSEAPKIRDRKPWIVASLSLILVAIPLMVVLIAANREFDREMLPLLGHEFVKPEGNQSNERS
;
A
#
# COMPACT_ATOMS: atom_id res chain seq x y z
N MET A 1 19.04 -4.98 13.22
CA MET A 1 18.21 -4.58 12.06
C MET A 1 18.00 -5.80 11.17
N PRO A 2 16.78 -6.05 10.67
CA PRO A 2 16.53 -7.14 9.73
C PRO A 2 17.41 -6.99 8.48
N GLU A 3 17.87 -8.13 7.96
CA GLU A 3 18.77 -8.15 6.81
C GLU A 3 18.05 -7.56 5.58
N PRO A 4 18.61 -6.54 4.90
CA PRO A 4 17.97 -5.96 3.70
C PRO A 4 17.76 -6.99 2.59
N LEU A 5 18.58 -8.05 2.59
CA LEU A 5 18.43 -9.20 1.71
C LEU A 5 17.10 -9.95 1.94
N LEU A 6 16.62 -10.06 3.19
CA LEU A 6 15.33 -10.70 3.49
C LEU A 6 14.18 -9.90 2.89
N TYR A 7 14.22 -8.57 3.01
CA TYR A 7 13.23 -7.68 2.40
C TYR A 7 13.22 -7.76 0.88
N ALA A 8 14.40 -7.74 0.25
CA ALA A 8 14.52 -7.89 -1.19
C ALA A 8 13.99 -9.25 -1.68
N LYS A 9 14.28 -10.34 -0.97
CA LYS A 9 13.76 -11.67 -1.27
C LYS A 9 12.24 -11.71 -1.15
N ALA A 10 11.66 -11.21 -0.07
CA ALA A 10 10.21 -11.18 0.11
C ALA A 10 9.50 -10.33 -0.95
N MET A 11 10.09 -9.17 -1.30
CA MET A 11 9.62 -8.31 -2.39
C MET A 11 9.61 -9.08 -3.73
N GLY A 12 10.72 -9.74 -4.05
CA GLY A 12 10.86 -10.54 -5.26
C GLY A 12 9.86 -11.69 -5.33
N VAL A 13 9.74 -12.48 -4.25
CA VAL A 13 8.80 -13.61 -4.16
C VAL A 13 7.36 -13.14 -4.34
N ALA A 14 6.96 -12.05 -3.68
CA ALA A 14 5.61 -11.51 -3.77
C ALA A 14 5.26 -11.04 -5.18
N ALA A 15 6.16 -10.25 -5.80
CA ALA A 15 5.97 -9.72 -7.16
C ALA A 15 5.98 -10.83 -8.22
N ILE A 16 6.91 -11.78 -8.13
CA ILE A 16 7.02 -12.89 -9.09
C ILE A 16 5.79 -13.79 -8.99
N THR A 17 5.40 -14.19 -7.78
CA THR A 17 4.26 -15.08 -7.57
C THR A 17 2.98 -14.48 -8.13
N SER A 18 2.71 -13.20 -7.82
CA SER A 18 1.51 -12.53 -8.30
C SER A 18 1.52 -12.32 -9.83
N SER A 19 2.66 -11.93 -10.39
CA SER A 19 2.81 -11.71 -11.83
C SER A 19 2.67 -12.99 -12.63
N VAL A 20 3.37 -14.06 -12.22
CA VAL A 20 3.34 -15.37 -12.88
C VAL A 20 1.93 -15.95 -12.84
N PHE A 21 1.25 -15.87 -11.69
CA PHE A 21 -0.13 -16.36 -11.59
C PHE A 21 -1.06 -15.64 -12.58
N VAL A 22 -1.05 -14.30 -12.59
CA VAL A 22 -1.88 -13.50 -13.50
C VAL A 22 -1.53 -13.81 -14.96
N PHE A 23 -0.25 -13.85 -15.28
CA PHE A 23 0.25 -14.12 -16.63
C PHE A 23 -0.16 -15.52 -17.12
N VAL A 24 0.00 -16.57 -16.30
CA VAL A 24 -0.38 -17.94 -16.64
C VAL A 24 -1.87 -18.04 -16.90
N ILE A 25 -2.72 -17.45 -16.06
CA ILE A 25 -4.17 -17.53 -16.27
C ILE A 25 -4.62 -16.75 -17.52
N ILE A 26 -4.01 -15.60 -17.80
CA ILE A 26 -4.27 -14.86 -19.06
C ILE A 26 -3.80 -15.69 -20.26
N ALA A 27 -2.62 -16.30 -20.18
CA ALA A 27 -2.06 -17.11 -21.27
C ALA A 27 -2.90 -18.37 -21.57
N LEU A 28 -3.49 -18.99 -20.55
CA LEU A 28 -4.33 -20.19 -20.70
C LEU A 28 -5.74 -19.88 -21.24
N ARG A 29 -6.18 -18.61 -21.22
CA ARG A 29 -7.54 -18.24 -21.62
C ARG A 29 -7.54 -17.52 -22.97
N LYS A 30 -8.32 -18.04 -23.93
CA LYS A 30 -8.49 -17.42 -25.25
C LYS A 30 -9.17 -16.05 -25.19
N SER A 31 -10.11 -15.86 -24.26
CA SER A 31 -10.75 -14.57 -24.00
C SER A 31 -10.99 -14.40 -22.50
N VAL A 32 -10.72 -13.20 -21.99
CA VAL A 32 -10.92 -12.86 -20.58
C VAL A 32 -11.87 -11.67 -20.52
N SER A 33 -13.03 -11.87 -19.88
CA SER A 33 -13.94 -10.77 -19.60
C SER A 33 -13.33 -9.81 -18.57
N THR A 34 -13.76 -8.55 -18.54
CA THR A 34 -13.37 -7.56 -17.51
C THR A 34 -13.49 -8.09 -16.08
N ALA A 35 -14.60 -8.77 -15.79
CA ALA A 35 -14.82 -9.42 -14.49
C ALA A 35 -13.87 -10.59 -14.25
N GLY A 36 -13.61 -11.40 -15.28
CA GLY A 36 -12.61 -12.47 -15.20
C GLY A 36 -11.22 -11.95 -14.90
N LEU A 37 -10.81 -10.85 -15.55
CA LEU A 37 -9.51 -10.23 -15.31
C LEU A 37 -9.42 -9.65 -13.89
N ASN A 38 -10.48 -8.98 -13.41
CA ASN A 38 -10.52 -8.49 -12.03
C ASN A 38 -10.39 -9.64 -11.01
N ALA A 39 -11.11 -10.75 -11.23
CA ALA A 39 -11.00 -11.93 -10.37
C ALA A 39 -9.58 -12.52 -10.37
N VAL A 40 -8.97 -12.66 -11.56
CA VAL A 40 -7.57 -13.13 -11.70
C VAL A 40 -6.61 -12.21 -10.95
N CYS A 41 -6.79 -10.89 -11.04
CA CYS A 41 -6.01 -9.92 -10.28
C CYS A 41 -6.22 -10.09 -8.77
N VAL A 42 -7.45 -10.25 -8.27
CA VAL A 42 -7.72 -10.49 -6.84
C VAL A 42 -7.01 -11.76 -6.34
N PHE A 43 -7.09 -12.86 -7.09
CA PHE A 43 -6.40 -14.09 -6.73
C PHE A 43 -4.88 -13.94 -6.78
N GLY A 44 -4.34 -13.26 -7.80
CA GLY A 44 -2.92 -12.93 -7.89
C GLY A 44 -2.45 -12.07 -6.72
N LEU A 45 -3.24 -11.07 -6.32
CA LEU A 45 -2.97 -10.24 -5.15
C LEU A 45 -2.95 -11.09 -3.88
N ARG A 46 -3.96 -11.93 -3.67
CA ARG A 46 -4.03 -12.82 -2.51
C ARG A 46 -2.80 -13.74 -2.42
N LEU A 47 -2.41 -14.38 -3.53
CA LEU A 47 -1.27 -15.30 -3.56
C LEU A 47 0.06 -14.58 -3.32
N GLY A 48 0.27 -13.42 -3.96
CA GLY A 48 1.47 -12.60 -3.76
C GLY A 48 1.61 -12.12 -2.31
N LEU A 49 0.51 -11.66 -1.69
CA LEU A 49 0.51 -11.23 -0.29
C LEU A 49 0.79 -12.41 0.65
N VAL A 50 0.12 -13.55 0.46
CA VAL A 50 0.32 -14.73 1.32
C VAL A 50 1.77 -15.21 1.25
N THR A 51 2.33 -15.36 0.05
CA THR A 51 3.72 -15.82 -0.14
C THR A 51 4.74 -14.80 0.34
N GLY A 52 4.55 -13.52 0.06
CA GLY A 52 5.43 -12.45 0.52
C GLY A 52 5.45 -12.29 2.03
N TYR A 53 4.29 -12.33 2.70
CA TYR A 53 4.22 -12.26 4.16
C TYR A 53 4.76 -13.52 4.85
N ALA A 54 4.54 -14.70 4.25
CA ALA A 54 5.16 -15.93 4.73
C ALA A 54 6.69 -15.84 4.67
N TRP A 55 7.25 -15.26 3.59
CA TRP A 55 8.70 -15.09 3.44
C TRP A 55 9.31 -14.08 4.40
N LEU A 56 8.59 -13.01 4.73
CA LEU A 56 9.01 -12.07 5.78
C LEU A 56 8.96 -12.67 7.19
N GLY A 57 8.35 -13.84 7.37
CA GLY A 57 8.16 -14.43 8.69
C GLY A 57 7.25 -13.59 9.59
N ILE A 58 6.34 -12.79 9.03
CA ILE A 58 5.37 -12.03 9.83
C ILE A 58 4.44 -13.04 10.50
N SER A 59 4.69 -13.28 11.80
CA SER A 59 3.95 -14.24 12.61
C SER A 59 2.52 -13.78 12.79
N ARG A 60 1.61 -14.52 12.19
CA ARG A 60 0.17 -14.32 12.31
C ARG A 60 -0.30 -14.80 13.68
N SER A 61 -0.58 -13.87 14.60
CA SER A 61 -1.14 -14.21 15.91
C SER A 61 -2.64 -14.47 15.80
N TRP A 62 -3.10 -15.62 16.32
CA TRP A 62 -4.53 -15.92 16.45
C TRP A 62 -4.84 -16.15 17.93
N PRO A 63 -5.67 -15.32 18.59
CA PRO A 63 -6.40 -14.16 18.04
C PRO A 63 -5.49 -12.96 17.67
N PRO A 64 -5.93 -12.05 16.77
CA PRO A 64 -5.10 -10.92 16.33
C PRO A 64 -4.91 -9.90 17.44
N THR A 65 -3.68 -9.78 17.94
CA THR A 65 -3.34 -8.89 19.07
C THR A 65 -2.97 -7.49 18.61
N SER A 66 -2.24 -7.36 17.51
CA SER A 66 -1.75 -6.08 16.99
C SER A 66 -2.68 -5.47 15.93
N GLY A 67 -2.59 -4.15 15.74
CA GLY A 67 -3.28 -3.46 14.63
C GLY A 67 -2.85 -3.99 13.26
N LEU A 68 -1.57 -4.37 13.12
CA LEU A 68 -1.05 -5.01 11.91
C LEU A 68 -1.69 -6.37 11.66
N ASP A 69 -1.84 -7.21 12.70
CA ASP A 69 -2.51 -8.51 12.57
C ASP A 69 -3.96 -8.33 12.11
N ARG A 70 -4.68 -7.36 12.69
CA ARG A 70 -6.06 -7.03 12.28
C ARG A 70 -6.13 -6.53 10.83
N LEU A 71 -5.16 -5.70 10.41
CA LEU A 71 -5.04 -5.26 9.02
C LEU A 71 -4.87 -6.46 8.06
N LEU A 72 -3.93 -7.34 8.35
CA LEU A 72 -3.55 -8.45 7.46
C LEU A 72 -4.55 -9.61 7.49
N MET A 73 -5.15 -9.91 8.64
CA MET A 73 -6.05 -11.06 8.82
C MET A 73 -7.51 -10.73 8.52
N ILE A 74 -7.95 -9.50 8.76
CA ILE A 74 -9.37 -9.12 8.67
C ILE A 74 -9.58 -8.15 7.51
N VAL A 75 -8.91 -6.99 7.55
CA VAL A 75 -9.17 -5.89 6.61
C VAL A 75 -8.78 -6.25 5.17
N VAL A 76 -7.59 -6.81 4.98
CA VAL A 76 -7.10 -7.19 3.64
C VAL A 76 -7.98 -8.28 3.01
N PRO A 77 -8.29 -9.41 3.68
CA PRO A 77 -9.20 -10.42 3.15
C PRO A 77 -10.61 -9.88 2.89
N MET A 78 -11.14 -9.05 3.79
CA MET A 78 -12.44 -8.42 3.61
C MET A 78 -12.45 -7.56 2.34
N THR A 79 -11.42 -6.74 2.12
CA THR A 79 -11.30 -5.90 0.92
C THR A 79 -11.15 -6.76 -0.35
N LEU A 80 -10.40 -7.87 -0.29
CA LEU A 80 -10.28 -8.81 -1.41
C LEU A 80 -11.63 -9.42 -1.77
N CYS A 81 -12.42 -9.83 -0.78
CA CYS A 81 -13.77 -10.34 -0.98
C CYS A 81 -14.69 -9.28 -1.59
N VAL A 82 -14.66 -8.04 -1.06
CA VAL A 82 -15.46 -6.93 -1.60
C VAL A 82 -15.08 -6.61 -3.03
N GLU A 83 -13.79 -6.53 -3.38
CA GLU A 83 -13.37 -6.26 -4.75
C GLU A 83 -13.61 -7.43 -5.71
N LEU A 84 -13.63 -8.68 -5.22
CA LEU A 84 -14.03 -9.85 -6.00
C LEU A 84 -15.52 -9.78 -6.35
N ILE A 85 -16.36 -9.48 -5.36
CA ILE A 85 -17.81 -9.35 -5.49
C ILE A 85 -18.16 -8.14 -6.36
N ALA A 86 -17.57 -6.97 -6.08
CA ALA A 86 -17.79 -5.72 -6.81
C ALA A 86 -17.34 -5.80 -8.28
N GLY A 87 -16.35 -6.64 -8.59
CA GLY A 87 -15.90 -6.90 -9.95
C GLY A 87 -16.74 -7.93 -10.71
N ALA A 88 -17.66 -8.64 -10.06
CA ALA A 88 -18.57 -9.55 -10.73
C ALA A 88 -19.62 -8.77 -11.52
N ARG A 89 -19.92 -9.20 -12.75
CA ARG A 89 -20.91 -8.53 -13.64
C ARG A 89 -22.35 -8.54 -13.12
N LEU A 90 -22.60 -9.25 -12.03
CA LEU A 90 -23.94 -9.46 -11.48
C LEU A 90 -24.43 -8.29 -10.64
N LEU A 91 -23.54 -7.38 -10.21
CA LEU A 91 -23.91 -6.31 -9.29
C LEU A 91 -23.97 -4.94 -9.97
N PRO A 92 -25.01 -4.14 -9.67
CA PRO A 92 -25.05 -2.75 -10.11
C PRO A 92 -23.97 -1.94 -9.38
N THR A 93 -23.44 -0.92 -10.06
CA THR A 93 -22.37 -0.04 -9.55
C THR A 93 -22.67 0.54 -8.16
N ALA A 94 -23.95 0.82 -7.88
CA ALA A 94 -24.38 1.32 -6.57
C ALA A 94 -24.11 0.31 -5.43
N VAL A 95 -24.36 -0.99 -5.65
CA VAL A 95 -24.11 -2.03 -4.64
C VAL A 95 -22.60 -2.20 -4.44
N SER A 96 -21.80 -2.16 -5.51
CA SER A 96 -20.34 -2.18 -5.40
C SER A 96 -19.81 -1.01 -4.55
N TRP A 97 -20.35 0.19 -4.74
CA TRP A 97 -20.02 1.34 -3.89
C TRP A 97 -20.48 1.17 -2.45
N LEU A 98 -21.69 0.67 -2.23
CA LEU A 98 -22.19 0.40 -0.87
C LEU A 98 -21.27 -0.56 -0.13
N LEU A 99 -20.80 -1.63 -0.78
CA LEU A 99 -19.83 -2.56 -0.19
C LEU A 99 -18.50 -1.86 0.15
N ARG A 100 -18.00 -0.99 -0.72
CA ARG A 100 -16.77 -0.20 -0.46
C ARG A 100 -16.95 0.77 0.70
N PHE A 101 -18.08 1.45 0.79
CA PHE A 101 -18.41 2.29 1.94
C PHE A 101 -18.52 1.46 3.22
N GLY A 102 -19.09 0.26 3.15
CA GLY A 102 -19.11 -0.69 4.27
C GLY A 102 -17.69 -1.03 4.75
N VAL A 103 -16.75 -1.29 3.83
CA VAL A 103 -15.33 -1.45 4.17
C VAL A 103 -14.78 -0.18 4.80
N ALA A 104 -15.00 0.98 4.21
CA ALA A 104 -14.47 2.24 4.73
C ALA A 104 -14.96 2.55 6.16
N ILE A 105 -16.21 2.23 6.48
CA ILE A 105 -16.81 2.39 7.82
C ILE A 105 -16.21 1.40 8.82
N THR A 106 -15.96 0.16 8.40
CA THR A 106 -15.52 -0.92 9.30
C THR A 106 -14.02 -0.95 9.55
N VAL A 107 -13.18 -0.44 8.63
CA VAL A 107 -11.72 -0.48 8.79
C VAL A 107 -11.22 0.29 10.01
N PRO A 108 -11.55 1.59 10.22
CA PRO A 108 -11.05 2.33 11.38
C PRO A 108 -11.38 1.67 12.73
N PRO A 109 -12.63 1.26 13.04
CA PRO A 109 -12.93 0.62 14.32
C PRO A 109 -12.24 -0.73 14.49
N ILE A 110 -12.11 -1.55 13.43
CA ILE A 110 -11.38 -2.82 13.50
C ILE A 110 -9.91 -2.58 13.83
N LEU A 111 -9.26 -1.59 13.23
CA LEU A 111 -7.86 -1.28 13.52
C LEU A 111 -7.68 -0.70 14.93
N LEU A 112 -8.63 0.12 15.39
CA LEU A 112 -8.64 0.77 16.70
C LEU A 112 -8.99 -0.15 17.86
N GLN A 113 -9.62 -1.30 17.61
CA GLN A 113 -10.05 -2.21 18.68
C GLN A 113 -8.86 -2.58 19.58
N ASN A 114 -8.97 -2.37 20.90
CA ASN A 114 -7.89 -2.59 21.87
C ASN A 114 -6.64 -1.71 21.69
N SER A 115 -6.73 -0.61 20.95
CA SER A 115 -5.65 0.40 20.95
C SER A 115 -5.75 1.28 22.19
N VAL A 116 -4.61 1.54 22.84
CA VAL A 116 -4.52 2.38 24.05
C VAL A 116 -4.96 3.82 23.77
N TYR A 117 -4.82 4.29 22.52
CA TYR A 117 -5.13 5.66 22.09
C TYR A 117 -6.60 6.05 22.21
N LEU A 118 -7.54 5.11 22.31
CA LEU A 118 -8.93 5.45 22.58
C LEU A 118 -9.18 5.85 24.04
N SER A 119 -8.25 5.56 24.95
CA SER A 119 -8.45 5.78 26.38
C SER A 119 -7.91 7.11 26.91
N SER A 120 -7.15 7.88 26.12
CA SER A 120 -6.23 8.89 26.68
C SER A 120 -6.20 10.27 25.98
N THR A 121 -7.19 10.63 25.15
CA THR A 121 -7.20 11.96 24.51
C THR A 121 -8.45 12.76 24.86
N ASP A 122 -8.24 13.86 25.60
CA ASP A 122 -9.26 14.84 25.98
C ASP A 122 -9.72 15.72 24.80
N ASP A 123 -8.95 15.80 23.71
CA ASP A 123 -9.19 16.75 22.62
C ASP A 123 -10.22 16.29 21.56
N TRP A 124 -10.33 14.97 21.31
CA TRP A 124 -11.18 14.43 20.25
C TRP A 124 -12.04 13.27 20.75
N THR A 125 -13.34 13.37 20.51
CA THR A 125 -14.24 12.25 20.77
C THR A 125 -13.97 11.11 19.77
N SER A 126 -14.06 9.86 20.22
CA SER A 126 -13.76 8.69 19.37
C SER A 126 -14.59 8.65 18.08
N TRP A 127 -15.84 9.11 18.14
CA TRP A 127 -16.72 9.15 16.97
C TRP A 127 -16.27 10.19 15.93
N GLN A 128 -15.74 11.35 16.36
CA GLN A 128 -15.20 12.36 15.45
C GLN A 128 -13.98 11.82 14.71
N ALA A 129 -13.05 11.18 15.43
CA ALA A 129 -11.86 10.59 14.84
C ALA A 129 -12.24 9.52 13.81
N ILE A 130 -13.14 8.59 14.17
CA ILE A 130 -13.63 7.55 13.25
C ILE A 130 -14.28 8.20 12.03
N THR A 131 -15.15 9.21 12.21
CA THR A 131 -15.85 9.86 11.10
C THR A 131 -14.89 10.51 10.12
N VAL A 132 -13.88 11.26 10.61
CA VAL A 132 -12.87 11.89 9.74
C VAL A 132 -12.09 10.84 8.96
N LEU A 133 -11.73 9.73 9.61
CA LEU A 133 -11.01 8.62 8.96
C LEU A 133 -11.84 7.93 7.88
N VAL A 134 -13.12 7.68 8.15
CA VAL A 134 -14.06 7.11 7.17
C VAL A 134 -14.20 8.04 5.97
N ILE A 135 -14.38 9.35 6.20
CA ILE A 135 -14.50 10.34 5.13
C ILE A 135 -13.22 10.40 4.30
N ALA A 136 -12.05 10.43 4.95
CA ALA A 136 -10.76 10.48 4.26
C ALA A 136 -10.55 9.25 3.37
N LEU A 137 -10.79 8.04 3.90
CA LEU A 137 -10.67 6.80 3.14
C LEU A 137 -11.65 6.75 1.97
N ALA A 138 -12.93 7.07 2.22
CA ALA A 138 -13.96 7.08 1.20
C ALA A 138 -13.69 8.11 0.09
N MET A 139 -13.20 9.30 0.46
CA MET A 139 -12.84 10.35 -0.49
C MET A 139 -11.67 9.91 -1.37
N VAL A 140 -10.57 9.42 -0.78
CA VAL A 140 -9.39 8.99 -1.55
C VAL A 140 -9.73 7.81 -2.46
N TRP A 141 -10.45 6.81 -1.95
CA TRP A 141 -10.89 5.67 -2.74
C TRP A 141 -11.87 6.06 -3.84
N GLY A 142 -12.83 6.94 -3.51
CA GLY A 142 -13.76 7.62 -4.40
C GLY A 142 -13.08 8.22 -5.61
N THR A 143 -12.20 9.18 -5.32
CA THR A 143 -11.50 9.99 -6.32
C THR A 143 -10.56 9.14 -7.17
N LEU A 144 -9.78 8.22 -6.60
CA LEU A 144 -8.90 7.34 -7.39
C LEU A 144 -9.68 6.37 -8.29
N SER A 145 -10.80 5.83 -7.80
CA SER A 145 -11.68 4.98 -8.61
C SER A 145 -12.26 5.75 -9.79
N TYR A 146 -12.67 6.99 -9.54
CA TYR A 146 -13.19 7.90 -10.56
C TYR A 146 -12.14 8.23 -11.63
N ILE A 147 -10.92 8.63 -11.22
CA ILE A 147 -9.84 8.97 -12.16
C ILE A 147 -9.49 7.77 -13.04
N THR A 148 -9.44 6.58 -12.44
CA THR A 148 -9.10 5.36 -13.15
C THR A 148 -10.12 5.02 -14.22
N HIS A 149 -11.41 5.20 -13.91
CA HIS A 149 -12.47 4.97 -14.88
C HIS A 149 -12.38 5.92 -16.09
N ARG A 150 -11.82 7.12 -15.91
CA ARG A 150 -11.66 8.10 -17.00
C ARG A 150 -10.36 7.96 -17.79
N SER A 151 -9.26 7.65 -17.12
CA SER A 151 -7.91 7.73 -17.70
C SER A 151 -7.21 6.37 -17.89
N GLY A 152 -7.73 5.28 -17.32
CA GLY A 152 -7.28 3.90 -17.57
C GLY A 152 -5.78 3.64 -17.35
N GLY A 153 -5.11 4.50 -16.57
CA GLY A 153 -3.65 4.57 -16.53
C GLY A 153 -3.01 3.67 -15.47
N ILE A 154 -1.98 2.93 -15.86
CA ILE A 154 -1.09 2.15 -14.95
C ILE A 154 -0.35 3.08 -13.97
N SER A 155 -0.22 4.37 -14.31
CA SER A 155 0.40 5.40 -13.45
C SER A 155 -0.21 5.47 -12.06
N ILE A 156 -1.53 5.28 -11.93
CA ILE A 156 -2.22 5.34 -10.63
C ILE A 156 -1.77 4.19 -9.73
N ALA A 157 -1.68 2.97 -10.28
CA ALA A 157 -1.20 1.83 -9.51
C ALA A 157 0.27 2.02 -9.06
N PHE A 158 1.13 2.56 -9.93
CA PHE A 158 2.50 2.88 -9.56
C PHE A 158 2.58 4.00 -8.51
N ALA A 159 1.74 5.03 -8.60
CA ALA A 159 1.65 6.09 -7.61
C ALA A 159 1.25 5.53 -6.22
N ILE A 160 0.28 4.61 -6.18
CA ILE A 160 -0.11 3.91 -4.95
C ILE A 160 1.05 3.04 -4.44
N CYS A 161 1.77 2.33 -5.31
CA CYS A 161 2.95 1.56 -4.90
C CYS A 161 4.03 2.45 -4.28
N LEU A 162 4.32 3.62 -4.87
CA LEU A 162 5.27 4.59 -4.32
C LEU A 162 4.81 5.11 -2.96
N ALA A 163 3.52 5.44 -2.82
CA ALA A 163 2.96 5.89 -1.56
C ALA A 163 3.01 4.80 -0.48
N ILE A 164 2.73 3.54 -0.82
CA ILE A 164 2.85 2.39 0.10
C ILE A 164 4.30 2.19 0.54
N GLN A 165 5.27 2.28 -0.37
CA GLN A 165 6.69 2.15 -0.02
C GLN A 165 7.14 3.32 0.86
N CYS A 166 6.70 4.54 0.58
CA CYS A 166 6.97 5.71 1.42
C CYS A 166 6.34 5.57 2.81
N ALA A 167 5.09 5.11 2.89
CA ALA A 167 4.42 4.78 4.15
C ALA A 167 5.22 3.72 4.91
N GLY A 168 5.62 2.63 4.26
CA GLY A 168 6.43 1.58 4.88
C GLY A 168 7.73 2.12 5.47
N ALA A 169 8.49 2.89 4.69
CA ALA A 169 9.76 3.46 5.11
C ALA A 169 9.59 4.45 6.29
N THR A 170 8.58 5.32 6.24
CA THR A 170 8.28 6.26 7.33
C THR A 170 7.83 5.53 8.60
N VAL A 171 7.03 4.47 8.49
CA VAL A 171 6.65 3.61 9.63
C VAL A 171 7.87 2.90 10.23
N MET A 172 8.80 2.43 9.40
CA MET A 172 10.05 1.82 9.90
C MET A 172 10.93 2.84 10.64
N MET A 173 11.08 4.05 10.09
CA MET A 173 11.85 5.13 10.72
C MET A 173 11.23 5.53 12.06
N ALA A 174 9.91 5.50 12.18
CA ALA A 174 9.22 5.80 13.42
C ALA A 174 9.22 4.62 14.43
N GLY A 175 10.14 3.67 14.27
CA GLY A 175 10.37 2.57 15.22
C GLY A 175 9.47 1.34 15.03
N TYR A 176 8.45 1.38 14.18
CA TYR A 176 7.54 0.24 13.98
C TYR A 176 7.94 -0.63 12.79
N ILE A 177 9.10 -1.30 12.92
CA ILE A 177 9.75 -2.08 11.85
C ILE A 177 8.83 -3.10 11.19
N ASN A 178 8.06 -3.88 11.98
CA ASN A 178 7.16 -4.91 11.45
C ASN A 178 6.01 -4.31 10.63
N GLY A 179 5.45 -3.19 11.09
CA GLY A 179 4.39 -2.47 10.35
C GLY A 179 4.90 -1.92 9.03
N GLY A 180 6.09 -1.32 9.04
CA GLY A 180 6.71 -0.81 7.83
C GLY A 180 7.13 -1.91 6.86
N ALA A 181 7.62 -3.05 7.37
CA ALA A 181 7.99 -4.22 6.57
C ALA A 181 6.79 -4.81 5.81
N ALA A 182 5.60 -4.73 6.39
CA ALA A 182 4.39 -5.23 5.75
C ALA A 182 3.98 -4.46 4.47
N ALA A 183 4.51 -3.24 4.28
CA ALA A 183 4.32 -2.47 3.06
C ALA A 183 5.03 -3.09 1.85
N ILE A 184 6.16 -3.79 2.09
CA ILE A 184 7.04 -4.29 1.02
C ILE A 184 6.32 -5.35 0.16
N PRO A 185 5.74 -6.44 0.72
CA PRO A 185 5.00 -7.41 -0.07
C PRO A 185 3.74 -6.81 -0.70
N LEU A 186 3.10 -5.84 -0.04
CA LEU A 186 1.91 -5.18 -0.55
C LEU A 186 2.22 -4.39 -1.83
N ALA A 187 3.21 -3.50 -1.78
CA ALA A 187 3.63 -2.74 -2.95
C ALA A 187 4.16 -3.65 -4.07
N ALA A 188 4.96 -4.66 -3.72
CA ALA A 188 5.50 -5.63 -4.68
C ALA A 188 4.40 -6.43 -5.40
N THR A 189 3.40 -6.87 -4.64
CA THR A 189 2.27 -7.63 -5.19
C THR A 189 1.41 -6.76 -6.10
N LEU A 190 1.10 -5.52 -5.69
CA LEU A 190 0.37 -4.55 -6.52
C LEU A 190 1.13 -4.23 -7.80
N PHE A 191 2.45 -4.01 -7.71
CA PHE A 191 3.33 -3.80 -8.85
C PHE A 191 3.27 -4.98 -9.82
N GLY A 192 3.46 -6.21 -9.31
CA GLY A 192 3.45 -7.42 -10.14
C GLY A 192 2.12 -7.64 -10.87
N VAL A 193 1.00 -7.54 -10.15
CA VAL A 193 -0.34 -7.67 -10.75
C VAL A 193 -0.65 -6.56 -11.74
N SER A 194 -0.11 -5.36 -11.56
CA SER A 194 -0.30 -4.25 -12.51
C SER A 194 0.53 -4.43 -13.79
N VAL A 195 1.75 -4.95 -13.67
CA VAL A 195 2.67 -5.11 -14.81
C VAL A 195 2.33 -6.33 -15.66
N ALA A 196 1.86 -7.43 -15.05
CA ALA A 196 1.62 -8.69 -15.77
C ALA A 196 0.64 -8.57 -16.95
N PRO A 197 -0.55 -7.94 -16.82
CA PRO A 197 -1.46 -7.72 -17.95
C PRO A 197 -0.86 -6.81 -19.03
N CYS A 198 0.01 -5.87 -18.67
CA CYS A 198 0.64 -4.94 -19.60
C CYS A 198 1.75 -5.59 -20.43
N LEU A 199 2.43 -6.59 -19.87
CA LEU A 199 3.44 -7.37 -20.57
C LEU A 199 2.83 -8.49 -21.42
N SER A 200 1.62 -8.98 -21.09
CA SER A 200 0.98 -10.10 -21.78
C SER A 200 0.92 -9.94 -23.32
N PRO A 201 0.49 -8.79 -23.90
CA PRO A 201 0.43 -8.63 -25.35
C PRO A 201 1.78 -8.66 -26.05
N ARG A 202 2.88 -8.38 -25.32
CA ARG A 202 4.24 -8.36 -25.90
C ARG A 202 4.86 -9.75 -25.99
N TYR A 203 4.53 -10.61 -25.04
CA TYR A 203 5.09 -11.96 -24.96
C TYR A 203 4.25 -13.03 -25.65
N MET A 204 2.93 -12.83 -25.73
CA MET A 204 2.04 -13.81 -26.33
C MET A 204 2.13 -13.75 -27.87
N ARG A 205 2.32 -14.93 -28.48
CA ARG A 205 2.53 -15.10 -29.93
C ARG A 205 1.35 -14.49 -30.72
N ARG A 206 1.66 -13.80 -31.82
CA ARG A 206 0.69 -13.08 -32.70
C ARG A 206 -0.56 -13.89 -33.10
N ASP A 207 -0.48 -15.22 -33.07
CA ASP A 207 -1.57 -16.10 -33.47
C ASP A 207 -2.75 -16.14 -32.49
N HIS A 208 -2.61 -15.61 -31.28
CA HIS A 208 -3.70 -15.49 -30.30
C HIS A 208 -3.93 -14.02 -29.94
N GLU A 209 -4.77 -13.35 -30.73
CA GLU A 209 -5.21 -11.98 -30.45
C GLU A 209 -6.11 -11.97 -29.21
N VAL A 210 -5.51 -11.99 -28.02
CA VAL A 210 -6.23 -11.78 -26.77
C VAL A 210 -6.70 -10.33 -26.74
N ARG A 211 -7.98 -10.11 -27.03
CA ARG A 211 -8.62 -8.80 -26.88
C ARG A 211 -8.73 -8.44 -25.40
N LEU A 212 -7.67 -7.86 -24.84
CA LEU A 212 -7.77 -7.17 -23.56
C LEU A 212 -8.57 -5.87 -23.76
N PRO A 213 -9.50 -5.54 -22.85
CA PRO A 213 -10.12 -4.22 -22.85
C PRO A 213 -9.02 -3.16 -22.71
N ASN A 214 -8.91 -2.26 -23.70
CA ASN A 214 -7.88 -1.22 -23.71
C ASN A 214 -7.92 -0.40 -22.40
N GLY A 215 -6.77 -0.27 -21.72
CA GLY A 215 -6.63 0.55 -20.53
C GLY A 215 -7.30 -0.01 -19.26
N PHE A 216 -7.54 -1.33 -19.19
CA PHE A 216 -8.13 -1.91 -17.99
C PHE A 216 -7.11 -1.99 -16.85
N LEU A 217 -7.22 -1.07 -15.90
CA LEU A 217 -6.70 -1.28 -14.55
C LEU A 217 -7.79 -2.00 -13.74
N ALA A 218 -7.46 -3.18 -13.19
CA ALA A 218 -8.41 -3.91 -12.36
C ALA A 218 -8.77 -3.07 -11.14
N SER A 219 -10.06 -2.85 -10.92
CA SER A 219 -10.57 -2.07 -9.78
C SER A 219 -10.06 -2.60 -8.44
N ALA A 220 -9.82 -3.90 -8.35
CA ALA A 220 -9.23 -4.55 -7.20
C ALA A 220 -7.85 -4.00 -6.82
N ILE A 221 -7.01 -3.62 -7.79
CA ILE A 221 -5.66 -3.08 -7.54
C ILE A 221 -5.77 -1.77 -6.76
N ILE A 222 -6.73 -0.91 -7.12
CA ILE A 222 -6.96 0.37 -6.43
C ILE A 222 -7.56 0.14 -5.07
N GLY A 223 -8.61 -0.69 -4.95
CA GLY A 223 -9.26 -0.93 -3.67
C GLY A 223 -8.29 -1.49 -2.63
N ILE A 224 -7.53 -2.52 -3.00
CA ILE A 224 -6.52 -3.12 -2.11
C ILE A 224 -5.37 -2.16 -1.83
N GLY A 225 -4.91 -1.43 -2.84
CA GLY A 225 -3.83 -0.46 -2.68
C GLY A 225 -4.20 0.71 -1.75
N VAL A 226 -5.40 1.27 -1.91
CA VAL A 226 -5.88 2.40 -1.09
C VAL A 226 -6.18 1.96 0.34
N VAL A 227 -6.91 0.85 0.52
CA VAL A 227 -7.22 0.34 1.86
C VAL A 227 -5.95 -0.13 2.57
N GLY A 228 -5.02 -0.76 1.85
CA GLY A 228 -3.72 -1.16 2.39
C GLY A 228 -2.85 0.04 2.77
N LEU A 229 -2.76 1.07 1.90
CA LEU A 229 -2.06 2.32 2.21
C LEU A 229 -2.65 3.01 3.44
N PHE A 230 -3.96 3.17 3.48
CA PHE A 230 -4.67 3.74 4.62
C PHE A 230 -4.41 2.94 5.89
N GLY A 231 -4.54 1.62 5.84
CA GLY A 231 -4.30 0.74 6.97
C GLY A 231 -2.86 0.81 7.50
N LEU A 232 -1.87 0.89 6.61
CA LEU A 232 -0.46 1.03 6.99
C LEU A 232 -0.18 2.39 7.64
N LEU A 233 -0.70 3.48 7.08
CA LEU A 233 -0.56 4.82 7.66
C LEU A 233 -1.30 4.94 8.99
N PHE A 234 -2.47 4.31 9.08
CA PHE A 234 -3.24 4.22 10.31
C PHE A 234 -2.44 3.51 11.39
N VAL A 235 -1.94 2.31 11.09
CA VAL A 235 -1.11 1.55 12.01
C VAL A 235 0.18 2.31 12.35
N GLY A 236 0.80 2.97 11.38
CA GLY A 236 1.96 3.84 11.60
C GLY A 236 1.68 5.00 12.54
N ARG A 237 0.55 5.68 12.37
CA ARG A 237 0.14 6.82 13.22
C ARG A 237 -0.14 6.40 14.66
N PHE A 238 -0.81 5.26 14.84
CA PHE A 238 -1.29 4.79 16.15
C PHE A 238 -0.37 3.77 16.82
N PHE A 239 0.63 3.21 16.15
CA PHE A 239 1.55 2.24 16.78
C PHE A 239 3.02 2.58 16.54
N GLY A 240 3.33 3.40 15.53
CA GLY A 240 4.65 3.94 15.27
C GLY A 240 4.73 5.45 15.45
N GLU A 241 3.74 6.09 16.08
CA GLU A 241 3.75 7.52 16.43
C GLU A 241 4.06 8.50 15.28
N ILE A 242 3.82 8.11 14.02
CA ILE A 242 4.07 8.98 12.86
C ILE A 242 3.22 10.24 13.00
N SER A 243 3.78 11.42 12.74
CA SER A 243 3.00 12.66 12.75
C SER A 243 1.83 12.64 11.75
N THR A 244 0.70 13.24 12.12
CA THR A 244 -0.52 13.29 11.29
C THR A 244 -0.29 13.95 9.93
N MET A 245 0.56 14.98 9.88
CA MET A 245 0.81 15.75 8.64
C MET A 245 1.55 14.91 7.57
N PRO A 246 2.68 14.24 7.86
CA PRO A 246 3.27 13.23 7.00
C PRO A 246 2.28 12.16 6.54
N ALA A 247 1.49 11.61 7.46
CA ALA A 247 0.55 10.54 7.14
C ALA A 247 -0.52 11.00 6.14
N LEU A 248 -1.13 12.17 6.36
CA LEU A 248 -2.09 12.75 5.42
C LEU A 248 -1.45 13.09 4.07
N THR A 249 -0.23 13.60 4.07
CA THR A 249 0.51 13.92 2.84
C THR A 249 0.74 12.67 2.01
N ILE A 250 1.17 11.56 2.62
CA ILE A 250 1.35 10.28 1.93
C ILE A 250 0.01 9.72 1.41
N LEU A 251 -1.05 9.82 2.21
CA LEU A 251 -2.39 9.33 1.84
C LEU A 251 -2.96 10.08 0.62
N ILE A 252 -2.78 11.40 0.58
CA ILE A 252 -3.32 12.28 -0.46
C ILE A 252 -2.41 12.31 -1.70
N ALA A 253 -1.11 12.01 -1.58
CA ALA A 253 -0.16 12.10 -2.68
C ALA A 253 -0.64 11.39 -3.98
N PRO A 254 -1.20 10.16 -3.97
CA PRO A 254 -1.71 9.53 -5.19
C PRO A 254 -2.82 10.33 -5.90
N LEU A 255 -3.57 11.18 -5.18
CA LEU A 255 -4.60 12.05 -5.78
C LEU A 255 -3.99 13.12 -6.70
N LEU A 256 -2.70 13.42 -6.58
CA LEU A 256 -2.01 14.31 -7.52
C LEU A 256 -1.97 13.72 -8.94
N CYS A 257 -2.24 12.42 -9.12
CA CYS A 257 -2.50 11.86 -10.44
C CYS A 257 -3.69 12.52 -11.14
N CYS A 258 -4.62 13.20 -10.46
CA CYS A 258 -5.69 14.00 -11.09
C CYS A 258 -5.16 14.97 -12.17
N VAL A 259 -3.90 15.43 -12.07
CA VAL A 259 -3.30 16.32 -13.06
C VAL A 259 -3.25 15.68 -14.46
N SER A 260 -3.25 14.35 -14.57
CA SER A 260 -3.37 13.67 -15.87
C SER A 260 -4.70 13.93 -16.58
N GLU A 261 -5.74 14.32 -15.84
CA GLU A 261 -7.05 14.63 -16.43
C GLU A 261 -7.15 16.05 -16.98
N ALA A 262 -6.15 16.92 -16.74
CA ALA A 262 -6.20 18.28 -17.23
C ALA A 262 -6.27 18.29 -18.77
N PRO A 263 -7.16 19.09 -19.39
CA PRO A 263 -7.43 19.02 -20.83
C PRO A 263 -6.17 19.25 -21.68
N LYS A 264 -5.26 20.14 -21.24
CA LYS A 264 -3.99 20.42 -21.93
C LYS A 264 -3.00 19.25 -21.90
N ILE A 265 -3.11 18.36 -20.90
CA ILE A 265 -2.19 17.25 -20.67
C ILE A 265 -2.76 15.96 -21.24
N ARG A 266 -4.08 15.78 -21.19
CA ARG A 266 -4.78 14.57 -21.65
C ARG A 266 -4.50 14.20 -23.11
N ASP A 267 -4.30 15.19 -23.99
CA ASP A 267 -4.04 14.97 -25.41
C ASP A 267 -2.57 14.62 -25.73
N ARG A 268 -1.69 14.62 -24.71
CA ARG A 268 -0.28 14.25 -24.88
C ARG A 268 -0.10 12.73 -24.90
N LYS A 269 1.08 12.28 -25.33
CA LYS A 269 1.41 10.85 -25.37
C LYS A 269 1.23 10.23 -23.96
N PRO A 270 0.63 9.03 -23.83
CA PRO A 270 0.25 8.46 -22.54
C PRO A 270 1.44 8.25 -21.60
N TRP A 271 2.64 7.97 -22.14
CA TRP A 271 3.85 7.84 -21.33
C TRP A 271 4.30 9.18 -20.69
N ILE A 272 4.11 10.31 -21.38
CA ILE A 272 4.44 11.64 -20.84
C ILE A 272 3.50 11.96 -19.68
N VAL A 273 2.21 11.70 -19.88
CA VAL A 273 1.17 11.91 -18.86
C VAL A 273 1.48 11.04 -17.64
N ALA A 274 1.78 9.75 -17.84
CA ALA A 274 2.14 8.84 -16.78
C ALA A 274 3.40 9.29 -16.00
N SER A 275 4.47 9.66 -16.70
CA SER A 275 5.71 10.14 -16.07
C SER A 275 5.48 11.42 -15.29
N LEU A 276 4.73 12.38 -15.83
CA LEU A 276 4.41 13.64 -15.15
C LEU A 276 3.62 13.40 -13.87
N SER A 277 2.59 12.55 -13.91
CA SER A 277 1.81 12.17 -12.73
C SER A 277 2.68 11.51 -11.66
N LEU A 278 3.59 10.61 -12.04
CA LEU A 278 4.49 9.94 -11.10
C LEU A 278 5.51 10.89 -10.48
N ILE A 279 6.08 11.81 -11.27
CA ILE A 279 6.98 12.85 -10.76
C ILE A 279 6.25 13.73 -9.73
N LEU A 280 5.02 14.14 -10.05
CA LEU A 280 4.23 14.99 -9.16
C LEU A 280 3.88 14.30 -7.84
N VAL A 281 3.63 12.98 -7.86
CA VAL A 281 3.44 12.16 -6.65
C VAL A 281 4.75 11.98 -5.88
N ALA A 282 5.86 11.78 -6.58
CA ALA A 282 7.16 11.52 -5.96
C ALA A 282 7.69 12.71 -5.16
N ILE A 283 7.45 13.95 -5.59
CA ILE A 283 7.92 15.17 -4.91
C ILE A 283 7.48 15.23 -3.43
N PRO A 284 6.18 15.24 -3.08
CA PRO A 284 5.76 15.29 -1.68
C PRO A 284 6.18 14.05 -0.89
N LEU A 285 6.20 12.87 -1.51
CA LEU A 285 6.67 11.64 -0.84
C LEU A 285 8.15 11.74 -0.46
N MET A 286 9.00 12.30 -1.33
CA MET A 286 10.42 12.54 -1.03
C MET A 286 10.60 13.58 0.09
N VAL A 287 9.81 14.65 0.08
CA VAL A 287 9.84 15.66 1.16
C VAL A 287 9.51 15.02 2.51
N VAL A 288 8.46 14.21 2.57
CA VAL A 288 8.07 13.49 3.78
C VAL A 288 9.16 12.52 4.23
N LEU A 289 9.76 11.77 3.30
CA LEU A 289 10.82 10.81 3.63
C LEU A 289 12.08 11.49 4.15
N ILE A 290 12.49 12.61 3.56
CA ILE A 290 13.62 13.42 4.04
C ILE A 290 13.33 13.98 5.43
N ALA A 291 12.11 14.47 5.68
CA ALA A 291 11.71 14.96 6.99
C ALA A 291 11.73 13.85 8.05
N ALA A 292 11.19 12.67 7.72
CA ALA A 292 11.21 11.51 8.61
C ALA A 292 12.63 11.02 8.90
N ASN A 293 13.52 11.02 7.90
CA ASN A 293 14.91 10.63 8.08
C ASN A 293 15.65 11.60 9.01
N ARG A 294 15.43 12.91 8.85
CA ARG A 294 16.03 13.93 9.73
C ARG A 294 15.56 13.79 11.18
N GLU A 295 14.29 13.48 11.37
CA GLU A 295 13.74 13.24 12.71
C GLU A 295 14.36 11.99 13.34
N PHE A 296 14.41 10.89 12.57
CA PHE A 296 15.07 9.65 12.99
C PHE A 296 16.55 9.86 13.36
N ASP A 297 17.31 10.57 12.52
CA ASP A 297 18.72 10.86 12.79
C ASP A 297 18.87 11.68 14.09
N ARG A 298 18.01 12.69 14.28
CA ARG A 298 18.02 13.54 15.48
C ARG A 298 17.76 12.73 16.76
N GLU A 299 16.83 11.78 16.72
CA GLU A 299 16.47 10.96 17.88
C GLU A 299 17.46 9.82 18.14
N MET A 300 18.06 9.23 17.09
CA MET A 300 18.94 8.05 17.20
C MET A 300 20.41 8.41 17.44
N LEU A 301 20.89 9.55 16.95
CA LEU A 301 22.29 9.98 17.12
C LEU A 301 22.75 10.01 18.60
N PRO A 302 21.96 10.55 19.56
CA PRO A 302 22.36 10.58 20.97
C PRO A 302 22.49 9.19 21.60
N LEU A 303 21.66 8.22 21.18
CA LEU A 303 21.66 6.86 21.70
C LEU A 303 22.93 6.11 21.29
N LEU A 304 23.42 6.36 20.07
CA LEU A 304 24.67 5.79 19.58
C LEU A 304 25.90 6.44 20.22
N GLY A 305 25.83 7.74 20.54
CA GLY A 305 26.96 8.48 21.12
C GLY A 305 27.37 8.03 22.53
N HIS A 306 26.43 7.52 23.33
CA HIS A 306 26.72 7.09 24.70
C HIS A 306 27.42 5.72 24.81
N GLU A 307 27.27 4.83 23.83
CA GLU A 307 27.98 3.53 23.84
C GLU A 307 29.46 3.63 23.45
N PHE A 308 29.87 4.69 22.73
CA PHE A 308 31.28 4.92 22.37
C PHE A 308 32.10 5.65 23.44
N VAL A 309 31.45 6.14 24.50
CA VAL A 309 32.14 6.64 25.68
C VAL A 309 32.20 5.53 26.72
N LYS A 310 32.97 4.46 26.45
CA LYS A 310 33.33 3.52 27.53
C LYS A 310 34.56 4.05 28.28
N PRO A 311 34.46 4.20 29.61
CA PRO A 311 35.38 4.97 30.41
C PRO A 311 36.57 4.14 30.90
N GLU A 312 37.48 4.86 31.54
CA GLU A 312 38.54 4.38 32.43
C GLU A 312 39.83 3.90 31.77
N GLY A 313 40.70 4.89 31.51
CA GLY A 313 42.08 4.78 31.95
C GLY A 313 42.12 4.53 33.47
N ASN A 314 41.88 3.29 33.87
CA ASN A 314 42.38 2.74 35.12
C ASN A 314 43.68 2.01 34.77
N GLN A 315 44.69 2.78 34.34
CA GLN A 315 46.07 2.31 34.28
C GLN A 315 46.80 2.86 35.50
N SER A 316 46.89 2.01 36.51
CA SER A 316 48.10 1.80 37.31
C SER A 316 48.80 3.06 37.83
N ASN A 317 48.37 3.54 39.00
CA ASN A 317 49.31 4.15 39.93
C ASN A 317 49.83 3.06 40.88
N GLU A 318 50.61 2.13 40.31
CA GLU A 318 51.65 1.38 41.02
C GLU A 318 52.97 2.13 40.75
N ARG A 319 53.79 2.29 41.79
CA ARG A 319 55.02 3.14 41.93
C ARG A 319 54.65 4.56 42.38
N SER A 320 55.00 5.01 43.58
CA SER A 320 56.16 4.71 44.44
C SER A 320 55.94 5.33 45.82
#